data_AF-A0A369ZDP0-F1
#
_entry.id   AF-A0A369ZDP0-F1
#
_cell.length_a   1.000
_cell.length_b   1.000
_cell.length_c   1.000
_cell.angle_alpha   90.00
_cell.angle_beta   90.00
_cell.angle_gamma   90.00
#
_symmetry.space_group_name_H-M   'P 1'
#
loop_
_entity.id
_entity.type
_entity.pdbx_description
1 polymer ?
#
loop_
_entity_poly.entity_id
_entity_poly.type
_entity_poly.pdbx_seq_one_letter_code
_entity_poly.pdbx_strand_id
1 'polypeptide(L)'
;MTKLTKISATALFALFLTACDKPADKAAEVPKAEATPAQTQAPVAQQEAAPAETAKPAVQLSAEELAQGKTDLQKILDWNKAQEQAANAAQQKLQTELATNDPKKVEAALVEFTKTVDETVKTLDAVEVKSPLVVAFKAKTKEVLTLSSSIVADSVKVMSQPTPESQNALAEKTQQLIQEGNVLQQLQAELQQTFGE
;
A
#
# COMPACT_ATOMS: atom_id res chain seq x y z
N MET A 1 7.57 21.84 -10.72
CA MET A 1 7.92 20.41 -10.58
C MET A 1 8.31 20.16 -9.12
N THR A 2 7.38 19.77 -8.23
CA THR A 2 7.69 19.43 -6.81
C THR A 2 6.39 19.04 -6.06
N LYS A 3 5.66 18.02 -6.52
CA LYS A 3 4.53 17.47 -5.74
C LYS A 3 4.51 15.93 -5.64
N LEU A 4 5.26 15.22 -6.48
CA LEU A 4 5.37 13.76 -6.43
C LEU A 4 6.41 13.24 -5.41
N THR A 5 7.25 14.12 -4.84
CA THR A 5 8.28 13.77 -3.85
C THR A 5 7.74 13.52 -2.43
N LYS A 6 6.42 13.55 -2.22
CA LYS A 6 5.81 13.34 -0.89
C LYS A 6 5.17 11.96 -0.69
N ILE A 7 5.05 11.15 -1.74
CA ILE A 7 4.68 9.73 -1.61
C ILE A 7 5.98 8.94 -1.68
N SER A 8 6.85 9.16 -0.70
CA SER A 8 8.09 8.38 -0.57
C SER A 8 7.70 6.91 -0.36
N ALA A 9 8.41 5.96 -0.97
CA ALA A 9 8.21 4.52 -0.76
C ALA A 9 8.33 4.11 0.73
N THR A 10 8.96 4.95 1.56
CA THR A 10 8.90 4.86 3.03
C THR A 10 7.48 4.90 3.58
N ALA A 11 6.51 5.54 2.93
CA ALA A 11 5.11 5.49 3.31
C ALA A 11 4.49 4.10 3.07
N LEU A 12 4.89 3.37 2.02
CA LEU A 12 4.43 2.00 1.79
C LEU A 12 4.97 1.05 2.86
N PHE A 13 6.27 1.13 3.20
CA PHE A 13 6.85 0.36 4.32
C PHE A 13 6.32 0.82 5.69
N ALA A 14 6.13 2.12 5.91
CA ALA A 14 5.54 2.63 7.14
C ALA A 14 4.09 2.18 7.30
N LEU A 15 3.30 2.09 6.23
CA LEU A 15 1.95 1.53 6.29
C LEU A 15 1.97 0.07 6.76
N PHE A 16 2.98 -0.72 6.39
CA PHE A 16 3.18 -2.07 6.94
C PHE A 16 3.50 -2.07 8.43
N LEU A 17 4.33 -1.12 8.91
CA LEU A 17 4.80 -1.07 10.29
C LEU A 17 3.79 -0.40 11.26
N THR A 18 3.13 0.69 10.84
CA THR A 18 2.15 1.41 11.67
C THR A 18 0.87 0.62 11.91
N ALA A 19 0.65 -0.43 11.12
CA ALA A 19 -0.50 -1.30 11.24
C ALA A 19 -0.30 -2.46 12.24
N CYS A 20 0.84 -2.53 12.94
CA CYS A 20 1.09 -3.53 13.98
C CYS A 20 1.58 -2.93 15.31
N ASP A 21 1.63 -1.60 15.45
CA ASP A 21 2.13 -0.91 16.66
C ASP A 21 1.03 -0.06 17.33
N LYS A 22 -0.15 -0.64 17.55
CA LYS A 22 -1.12 0.02 18.45
C LYS A 22 -2.06 -0.96 19.18
N PRO A 23 -1.78 -1.32 20.44
CA PRO A 23 -2.86 -1.65 21.35
C PRO A 23 -3.75 -0.40 21.48
N ALA A 24 -5.05 -0.60 21.28
CA ALA A 24 -6.08 0.41 21.48
C ALA A 24 -6.16 0.83 22.96
N ASP A 25 -5.19 1.62 23.43
CA ASP A 25 -5.30 2.35 24.68
C ASP A 25 -4.86 3.80 24.46
N LYS A 26 -5.85 4.61 24.13
CA LYS A 26 -6.02 5.94 24.70
C LYS A 26 -7.44 6.40 24.44
N ALA A 27 -8.26 6.29 25.47
CA ALA A 27 -9.44 7.10 25.65
C ALA A 27 -9.09 8.57 25.33
N ALA A 28 -9.73 9.12 24.30
CA ALA A 28 -9.86 10.55 24.17
C ALA A 28 -11.26 10.90 24.69
N GLU A 29 -11.26 11.47 25.90
CA GLU A 29 -12.37 12.17 26.51
C GLU A 29 -13.12 13.01 25.47
N VAL A 30 -14.43 12.76 25.37
CA VAL A 30 -15.37 13.62 24.66
C VAL A 30 -15.53 14.90 25.48
N PRO A 31 -15.16 16.10 24.98
CA PRO A 31 -15.55 17.33 25.63
C PRO A 31 -17.05 17.50 25.48
N LYS A 32 -17.72 17.51 26.62
CA LYS A 32 -19.12 17.87 26.82
C LYS A 32 -19.41 19.23 26.20
N ALA A 33 -20.24 19.27 25.17
CA ALA A 33 -20.89 20.50 24.71
C ALA A 33 -22.33 20.51 25.24
N GLU A 34 -22.57 21.35 26.25
CA GLU A 34 -23.89 21.68 26.75
C GLU A 34 -24.57 22.72 25.83
N ALA A 35 -25.84 22.42 25.54
CA ALA A 35 -26.99 23.32 25.44
C ALA A 35 -27.06 24.40 24.33
N THR A 36 -28.09 24.24 23.49
CA THR A 36 -28.98 25.35 23.10
C THR A 36 -30.42 24.79 22.94
N PRO A 37 -31.49 25.50 23.36
CA PRO A 37 -32.81 24.90 23.60
C PRO A 37 -33.82 25.05 22.45
N ALA A 38 -34.59 23.96 22.26
CA ALA A 38 -36.05 23.84 22.08
C ALA A 38 -36.84 24.55 20.95
N GLN A 39 -37.88 23.80 20.53
CA GLN A 39 -39.13 24.12 19.80
C GLN A 39 -39.04 23.92 18.26
N THR A 40 -39.93 23.19 17.55
CA THR A 40 -41.40 23.05 17.68
C THR A 40 -41.94 21.86 16.84
N GLN A 41 -42.81 21.02 17.45
CA GLN A 41 -44.05 20.33 16.96
C GLN A 41 -44.11 19.48 15.65
N ALA A 42 -44.29 18.16 15.85
CA ALA A 42 -45.46 17.28 15.54
C ALA A 42 -45.97 17.06 14.07
N PRO A 43 -46.88 16.09 13.82
CA PRO A 43 -46.59 14.65 13.59
C PRO A 43 -47.24 14.10 12.30
N VAL A 44 -46.71 13.06 11.64
CA VAL A 44 -47.56 12.20 10.78
C VAL A 44 -46.95 10.84 10.43
N ALA A 45 -47.85 9.86 10.47
CA ALA A 45 -47.94 8.64 9.66
C ALA A 45 -46.96 7.49 9.93
N GLN A 46 -47.51 6.45 10.57
CA GLN A 46 -47.09 5.06 10.37
C GLN A 46 -47.14 4.72 8.88
N GLN A 47 -46.04 4.20 8.35
CA GLN A 47 -46.05 3.37 7.16
C GLN A 47 -45.15 2.16 7.43
N GLU A 48 -45.79 1.00 7.53
CA GLU A 48 -45.22 -0.33 7.59
C GLU A 48 -44.82 -0.75 6.17
N ALA A 49 -43.54 -1.05 5.91
CA ALA A 49 -43.11 -2.06 4.94
C ALA A 49 -41.58 -2.17 4.81
N ALA A 50 -41.15 -3.44 4.75
CA ALA A 50 -39.91 -4.01 4.18
C ALA A 50 -38.72 -4.24 5.14
N PRO A 51 -38.40 -5.51 5.46
CA PRO A 51 -37.17 -5.90 6.12
C PRO A 51 -35.96 -5.65 5.22
N ALA A 52 -34.84 -5.35 5.88
CA ALA A 52 -33.52 -5.14 5.31
C ALA A 52 -33.19 -6.05 4.12
N GLU A 53 -33.04 -5.45 2.94
CA GLU A 53 -32.48 -6.12 1.77
C GLU A 53 -30.96 -5.97 1.80
N THR A 54 -30.30 -7.06 2.19
CA THR A 54 -28.96 -7.47 1.74
C THR A 54 -27.81 -6.48 1.92
N ALA A 55 -27.39 -6.31 3.18
CA ALA A 55 -25.94 -6.37 3.41
C ALA A 55 -25.51 -7.78 2.99
N LYS A 56 -24.63 -7.89 1.98
CA LYS A 56 -23.88 -9.11 1.69
C LYS A 56 -23.48 -9.77 3.02
N PRO A 57 -23.61 -11.10 3.20
CA PRO A 57 -23.04 -11.73 4.37
C PRO A 57 -21.56 -11.33 4.38
N ALA A 58 -21.13 -10.58 5.40
CA ALA A 58 -19.74 -10.63 5.79
C ALA A 58 -19.48 -12.12 5.99
N VAL A 59 -18.66 -12.72 5.12
CA VAL A 59 -18.27 -14.12 5.25
C VAL A 59 -17.64 -14.22 6.63
N GLN A 60 -18.38 -14.80 7.59
CA GLN A 60 -17.85 -15.01 8.92
C GLN A 60 -16.79 -16.11 8.76
N LEU A 61 -15.53 -15.68 8.74
CA LEU A 61 -14.40 -16.59 8.75
C LEU A 61 -14.49 -17.46 10.01
N SER A 62 -14.22 -18.75 9.85
CA SER A 62 -14.01 -19.64 10.99
C SER A 62 -12.80 -19.20 11.82
N ALA A 63 -12.74 -19.67 13.08
CA ALA A 63 -11.60 -19.39 13.95
C ALA A 63 -10.28 -19.88 13.33
N GLU A 64 -10.31 -21.02 12.64
CA GLU A 64 -9.14 -21.57 11.94
C GLU A 64 -8.71 -20.70 10.76
N GLU A 65 -9.65 -20.19 9.96
CA GLU A 65 -9.35 -19.26 8.86
C GLU A 65 -8.78 -17.93 9.36
N LEU A 66 -9.29 -17.43 10.49
CA LEU A 66 -8.81 -16.20 11.11
C LEU A 66 -7.39 -16.38 11.67
N ALA A 67 -7.11 -17.50 12.35
CA ALA A 67 -5.76 -17.82 12.84
C ALA A 67 -4.76 -18.03 11.70
N GLN A 68 -5.18 -18.69 10.62
CA GLN A 68 -4.37 -18.86 9.40
C GLN A 68 -4.07 -17.51 8.74
N GLY A 69 -5.08 -16.62 8.63
CA GLY A 69 -4.92 -15.28 8.09
C GLY A 69 -3.94 -14.42 8.87
N LYS A 70 -4.01 -14.43 10.21
CA LYS A 70 -3.03 -13.76 11.08
C LYS A 70 -1.61 -14.27 10.88
N THR A 71 -1.46 -15.60 10.82
CA THR A 71 -0.16 -16.24 10.59
C THR A 71 0.44 -15.83 9.24
N ASP A 72 -0.39 -15.84 8.19
CA ASP A 72 0.06 -15.48 6.85
C ASP A 72 0.39 -13.99 6.73
N LEU A 73 -0.40 -13.11 7.38
CA LEU A 73 -0.12 -11.68 7.46
C LEU A 73 1.22 -11.43 8.16
N GLN A 74 1.50 -12.12 9.29
CA GLN A 74 2.77 -12.00 10.00
C GLN A 74 3.97 -12.36 9.12
N LYS A 75 3.88 -13.43 8.33
CA LYS A 75 4.97 -13.80 7.39
C LYS A 75 5.26 -12.69 6.37
N ILE A 76 4.23 -12.03 5.86
CA ILE A 76 4.41 -10.93 4.90
C ILE A 76 5.04 -9.72 5.59
N LEU A 77 4.66 -9.43 6.84
CA LEU A 77 5.26 -8.36 7.64
C LEU A 77 6.74 -8.62 7.95
N ASP A 78 7.08 -9.84 8.36
CA ASP A 78 8.46 -10.25 8.63
C ASP A 78 9.31 -10.21 7.36
N TRP A 79 8.75 -10.70 6.24
CA TRP A 79 9.38 -10.57 4.93
C TRP A 79 9.65 -9.10 4.60
N ASN A 80 8.65 -8.24 4.73
CA ASN A 80 8.75 -6.82 4.40
C ASN A 80 9.85 -6.13 5.23
N LYS A 81 9.85 -6.36 6.55
CA LYS A 81 10.89 -5.86 7.46
C LYS A 81 12.29 -6.30 7.06
N ALA A 82 12.45 -7.55 6.61
CA ALA A 82 13.75 -8.05 6.14
C ALA A 82 14.23 -7.36 4.84
N GLN A 83 13.33 -6.81 4.02
CA GLN A 83 13.70 -6.12 2.77
C GLN A 83 13.98 -4.63 2.96
N GLU A 84 13.53 -4.01 4.06
CA GLU A 84 13.59 -2.56 4.27
C GLU A 84 15.00 -1.99 4.11
N GLN A 85 16.00 -2.61 4.75
CA GLN A 85 17.38 -2.12 4.69
C GLN A 85 17.94 -2.17 3.27
N ALA A 86 17.73 -3.29 2.55
CA ALA A 86 18.22 -3.46 1.19
C ALA A 86 17.53 -2.50 0.21
N ALA A 87 16.20 -2.33 0.34
CA ALA A 87 15.43 -1.38 -0.46
C ALA A 87 15.90 0.07 -0.23
N ASN A 88 16.07 0.47 1.03
CA ASN A 88 16.56 1.80 1.39
C ASN A 88 17.99 2.04 0.88
N ALA A 89 18.87 1.04 0.95
CA ALA A 89 20.23 1.14 0.44
C ALA A 89 20.27 1.29 -1.08
N ALA A 90 19.52 0.46 -1.81
CA ALA A 90 19.43 0.53 -3.28
C ALA A 90 18.85 1.89 -3.73
N GLN A 91 17.80 2.37 -3.07
CA GLN A 91 17.19 3.66 -3.39
C GLN A 91 18.13 4.85 -3.09
N GLN A 92 18.86 4.82 -1.97
CA GLN A 92 19.85 5.85 -1.65
C GLN A 92 20.98 5.86 -2.69
N LYS A 93 21.52 4.69 -3.02
CA LYS A 93 22.58 4.56 -4.02
C LYS A 93 22.16 5.12 -5.37
N LEU A 94 20.97 4.77 -5.85
CA LEU A 94 20.45 5.30 -7.11
C LEU A 94 20.33 6.83 -7.07
N GLN A 95 19.81 7.40 -5.97
CA GLN A 95 19.72 8.86 -5.83
C GLN A 95 21.09 9.54 -5.80
N THR A 96 22.07 8.96 -5.11
CA THR A 96 23.43 9.48 -5.07
C THR A 96 24.05 9.50 -6.47
N GLU A 97 23.95 8.40 -7.22
CA GLU A 97 24.54 8.33 -8.56
C GLU A 97 23.79 9.21 -9.57
N LEU A 98 22.47 9.36 -9.45
CA LEU A 98 21.68 10.32 -10.23
C LEU A 98 22.17 11.76 -10.05
N ALA A 99 22.56 12.16 -8.85
CA ALA A 99 23.07 13.51 -8.58
C ALA A 99 24.43 13.79 -9.26
N THR A 100 25.18 12.75 -9.66
CA THR A 100 26.47 12.91 -10.35
C THR A 100 26.32 13.37 -11.79
N ASN A 101 25.15 13.17 -12.42
CA ASN A 101 24.90 13.38 -13.84
C ASN A 101 25.86 12.59 -14.77
N ASP A 102 26.52 11.55 -14.26
CA ASP A 102 27.37 10.64 -15.05
C ASP A 102 26.51 9.49 -15.61
N PRO A 103 26.29 9.42 -16.94
CA PRO A 103 25.40 8.42 -17.54
C PRO A 103 25.78 6.98 -17.21
N LYS A 104 27.08 6.67 -17.12
CA LYS A 104 27.54 5.29 -16.85
C LYS A 104 27.29 4.89 -15.40
N LYS A 105 27.47 5.84 -14.46
CA LYS A 105 27.18 5.59 -13.04
C LYS A 105 25.69 5.45 -12.78
N VAL A 106 24.89 6.30 -13.42
CA VAL A 106 23.43 6.24 -13.35
C VAL A 106 22.91 4.92 -13.90
N GLU A 107 23.39 4.47 -15.05
CA GLU A 107 23.00 3.18 -15.64
C GLU A 107 23.38 2.01 -14.73
N ALA A 108 24.62 1.98 -14.22
CA ALA A 108 25.06 0.92 -13.30
C ALA A 108 24.23 0.88 -12.02
N ALA A 109 23.93 2.04 -11.42
CA ALA A 109 23.08 2.14 -10.24
C ALA A 109 21.64 1.71 -10.51
N LEU A 110 21.10 2.02 -11.69
CA LEU A 110 19.76 1.59 -12.09
C LEU A 110 19.68 0.06 -12.27
N VAL A 111 20.70 -0.55 -12.87
CA VAL A 111 20.79 -2.01 -13.02
C VAL A 111 20.81 -2.69 -11.64
N GLU A 112 21.61 -2.16 -10.72
CA GLU A 112 21.68 -2.68 -9.35
C GLU A 112 20.36 -2.52 -8.60
N PHE A 113 19.73 -1.34 -8.69
CA PHE A 113 18.41 -1.10 -8.12
C PHE A 113 17.36 -2.08 -8.66
N THR A 114 17.30 -2.26 -9.98
CA THR A 114 16.36 -3.18 -10.63
C THR A 114 16.59 -4.61 -10.15
N LYS A 115 17.86 -5.04 -10.08
CA LYS A 115 18.23 -6.35 -9.54
C LYS A 115 17.77 -6.55 -8.09
N THR A 116 17.95 -5.54 -7.23
CA THR A 116 17.45 -5.61 -5.85
C THR A 116 15.93 -5.80 -5.82
N VAL A 117 15.19 -5.11 -6.69
CA VAL A 117 13.73 -5.32 -6.79
C VAL A 117 13.40 -6.72 -7.27
N ASP A 118 14.09 -7.24 -8.29
CA ASP A 118 13.87 -8.61 -8.79
C ASP A 118 14.13 -9.67 -7.72
N GLU A 119 15.22 -9.52 -6.95
CA GLU A 119 15.54 -10.38 -5.81
C GLU A 119 14.47 -10.26 -4.71
N THR A 120 13.99 -9.05 -4.44
CA THR A 120 12.89 -8.79 -3.50
C THR A 120 11.59 -9.45 -3.92
N VAL A 121 11.22 -9.36 -5.21
CA VAL A 121 10.03 -10.03 -5.77
C VAL A 121 10.18 -11.54 -5.68
N LYS A 122 11.38 -12.07 -5.94
CA LYS A 122 11.65 -13.51 -5.81
C LYS A 122 11.52 -13.99 -4.37
N THR A 123 11.99 -13.21 -3.38
CA THR A 123 11.81 -13.57 -1.97
C THR A 123 10.34 -13.46 -1.55
N LEU A 124 9.58 -12.51 -2.09
CA LEU A 124 8.14 -12.41 -1.88
C LEU A 124 7.43 -13.65 -2.41
N ASP A 125 7.73 -14.08 -3.63
CA ASP A 125 7.14 -15.27 -4.25
C ASP A 125 7.33 -16.51 -3.37
N ALA A 126 8.48 -16.63 -2.68
CA ALA A 126 8.78 -17.72 -1.77
C ALA A 126 7.99 -17.68 -0.43
N VAL A 127 7.34 -16.57 -0.08
CA VAL A 127 6.52 -16.48 1.15
C VAL A 127 5.22 -17.27 0.97
N GLU A 128 5.10 -18.42 1.62
CA GLU A 128 3.91 -19.26 1.54
C GLU A 128 2.76 -18.70 2.39
N VAL A 129 1.65 -18.36 1.72
CA VAL A 129 0.42 -17.85 2.33
C VAL A 129 -0.78 -18.60 1.77
N LYS A 130 -1.82 -18.80 2.60
CA LYS A 130 -3.02 -19.58 2.28
C LYS A 130 -4.29 -18.75 2.35
N SER A 131 -4.35 -17.74 3.24
CA SER A 131 -5.49 -16.83 3.32
C SER A 131 -5.73 -16.12 1.98
N PRO A 132 -6.94 -16.20 1.39
CA PRO A 132 -7.23 -15.56 0.10
C PRO A 132 -6.95 -14.06 0.09
N LEU A 133 -7.25 -13.37 1.20
CA LEU A 133 -7.01 -11.94 1.35
C LEU A 133 -5.50 -11.63 1.41
N VAL A 134 -4.72 -12.46 2.11
CA VAL A 134 -3.26 -12.30 2.15
C VAL A 134 -2.62 -12.66 0.81
N VAL A 135 -3.13 -13.65 0.09
CA VAL A 135 -2.71 -13.99 -1.30
C VAL A 135 -2.94 -12.80 -2.24
N ALA A 136 -4.14 -12.21 -2.21
CA ALA A 136 -4.48 -11.05 -3.04
C ALA A 136 -3.55 -9.87 -2.73
N PHE A 137 -3.31 -9.60 -1.45
CA PHE A 137 -2.41 -8.55 -1.01
C PHE A 137 -0.95 -8.79 -1.42
N LYS A 138 -0.44 -10.02 -1.27
CA LYS A 138 0.89 -10.43 -1.74
C LYS A 138 1.03 -10.20 -3.25
N ALA A 139 0.05 -10.65 -4.04
CA ALA A 139 0.06 -10.46 -5.49
C ALA A 139 0.07 -8.97 -5.87
N LYS A 140 -0.78 -8.16 -5.23
CA LYS A 140 -0.80 -6.71 -5.48
C LYS A 140 0.51 -6.02 -5.07
N THR A 141 1.12 -6.45 -3.96
CA THR A 141 2.43 -5.95 -3.52
C THR A 141 3.50 -6.22 -4.59
N LYS A 142 3.53 -7.42 -5.17
CA LYS A 142 4.43 -7.77 -6.27
C LYS A 142 4.23 -6.89 -7.49
N GLU A 143 2.99 -6.68 -7.90
CA GLU A 143 2.66 -5.82 -9.05
C GLU A 143 3.13 -4.38 -8.83
N VAL A 144 2.84 -3.80 -7.65
CA VAL A 144 3.26 -2.45 -7.28
C VAL A 144 4.78 -2.32 -7.25
N LEU A 145 5.50 -3.29 -6.67
CA LEU A 145 6.98 -3.28 -6.64
C LEU A 145 7.58 -3.36 -8.04
N THR A 146 7.06 -4.25 -8.88
CA THR A 146 7.53 -4.43 -10.27
C THR A 146 7.26 -3.18 -11.11
N LEU A 147 6.05 -2.61 -10.99
CA LEU A 147 5.66 -1.41 -11.73
C LEU A 147 6.47 -0.19 -11.29
N SER A 148 6.68 -0.03 -9.97
CA SER A 148 7.54 1.04 -9.42
C SER A 148 8.96 0.95 -9.97
N SER A 149 9.55 -0.25 -10.01
CA SER A 149 10.88 -0.45 -10.60
C SER A 149 10.93 -0.07 -12.08
N SER A 150 9.93 -0.50 -12.86
CA SER A 150 9.83 -0.11 -14.28
C SER A 150 9.70 1.39 -14.46
N ILE A 151 8.93 2.08 -13.61
CA ILE A 151 8.76 3.54 -13.68
C ILE A 151 10.06 4.26 -13.37
N VAL A 152 10.84 3.78 -12.38
CA VAL A 152 12.15 4.34 -12.06
C VAL A 152 13.10 4.17 -13.25
N ALA A 153 13.16 2.98 -13.85
CA ALA A 153 13.99 2.73 -15.02
C ALA A 153 13.60 3.61 -16.22
N ASP A 154 12.31 3.72 -16.52
CA ASP A 154 11.81 4.57 -17.59
C ASP A 154 12.06 6.05 -17.30
N SER A 155 11.94 6.50 -16.05
CA SER A 155 12.25 7.88 -15.65
C SER A 155 13.70 8.24 -15.93
N VAL A 156 14.64 7.34 -15.61
CA VAL A 156 16.07 7.53 -15.91
C VAL A 156 16.31 7.61 -17.41
N LYS A 157 15.66 6.75 -18.20
CA LYS A 157 15.75 6.76 -19.66
C LYS A 157 15.19 8.06 -20.26
N VAL A 158 14.01 8.50 -19.80
CA VAL A 158 13.36 9.74 -20.23
C VAL A 158 14.19 10.97 -19.89
N MET A 159 14.84 11.00 -18.72
CA MET A 159 15.74 12.10 -18.35
C MET A 159 16.92 12.22 -19.31
N SER A 160 17.44 11.09 -19.78
CA SER A 160 18.59 11.05 -20.70
C SER A 160 18.19 11.37 -22.15
N GLN A 161 16.98 10.96 -22.57
CA GLN A 161 16.46 11.14 -23.92
C GLN A 161 14.95 11.43 -23.90
N PRO A 162 14.54 12.69 -23.62
CA PRO A 162 13.14 13.03 -23.52
C PRO A 162 12.47 13.06 -24.90
N THR A 163 11.39 12.28 -25.04
CA THR A 163 10.49 12.34 -26.20
C THR A 163 9.05 12.50 -25.73
N PRO A 164 8.12 13.03 -26.56
CA PRO A 164 6.71 13.08 -26.20
C PRO A 164 6.12 11.70 -25.91
N GLU A 165 6.50 10.69 -26.72
CA GLU A 165 6.05 9.31 -26.55
C GLU A 165 6.53 8.71 -25.23
N SER A 166 7.82 8.83 -24.92
CA SER A 166 8.39 8.27 -23.69
C SER A 166 7.85 8.97 -22.43
N GLN A 167 7.55 10.27 -22.50
CA GLN A 167 6.92 10.99 -21.40
C GLN A 167 5.46 10.56 -21.18
N ASN A 168 4.70 10.36 -22.26
CA ASN A 168 3.33 9.88 -22.17
C ASN A 168 3.28 8.45 -21.60
N ALA A 169 4.12 7.53 -22.10
CA ALA A 169 4.19 6.17 -21.59
C ALA A 169 4.57 6.13 -20.08
N LEU A 170 5.51 6.98 -19.65
CA LEU A 170 5.87 7.12 -18.25
C LEU A 170 4.70 7.67 -17.40
N ALA A 171 3.95 8.63 -17.93
CA ALA A 171 2.77 9.18 -17.26
C ALA A 171 1.66 8.12 -17.12
N GLU A 172 1.42 7.30 -18.14
CA GLU A 172 0.46 6.19 -18.10
C GLU A 172 0.84 5.15 -17.06
N LYS A 173 2.12 4.71 -17.04
CA LYS A 173 2.60 3.80 -15.99
C LYS A 173 2.47 4.42 -14.60
N THR A 174 2.76 5.71 -14.45
CA THR A 174 2.59 6.41 -13.17
C THR A 174 1.12 6.43 -12.74
N GLN A 175 0.19 6.66 -13.68
CA GLN A 175 -1.25 6.59 -13.42
C GLN A 175 -1.67 5.20 -12.98
N GLN A 176 -1.14 4.15 -13.62
CA GLN A 176 -1.35 2.77 -13.24
C GLN A 176 -0.81 2.50 -11.82
N LEU A 177 0.40 2.97 -11.49
CA LEU A 177 0.97 2.80 -10.15
C LEU A 177 0.08 3.42 -9.07
N ILE A 178 -0.51 4.59 -9.35
CA ILE A 178 -1.45 5.24 -8.43
C ILE A 178 -2.70 4.36 -8.23
N GLN A 179 -3.25 3.81 -9.32
CA GLN A 179 -4.43 2.93 -9.24
C GLN A 179 -4.11 1.65 -8.45
N GLU A 180 -3.02 0.98 -8.77
CA GLU A 180 -2.60 -0.24 -8.07
C GLU A 180 -2.23 0.03 -6.61
N GLY A 181 -1.62 1.18 -6.32
CA GLY A 181 -1.33 1.64 -4.98
C GLY A 181 -2.61 1.85 -4.15
N ASN A 182 -3.67 2.39 -4.75
CA ASN A 182 -4.96 2.53 -4.06
C ASN A 182 -5.60 1.17 -3.74
N VAL A 183 -5.53 0.21 -4.68
CA VAL A 183 -6.01 -1.16 -4.42
C VAL A 183 -5.19 -1.82 -3.32
N LEU A 184 -3.86 -1.64 -3.33
CA LEU A 184 -2.99 -2.16 -2.28
C LEU A 184 -3.35 -1.58 -0.91
N GLN A 185 -3.63 -0.28 -0.83
CA GLN A 185 -4.08 0.37 0.41
C GLN A 185 -5.44 -0.16 0.89
N GLN A 186 -6.37 -0.41 -0.01
CA GLN A 186 -7.67 -1.01 0.33
C GLN A 186 -7.49 -2.43 0.90
N LEU A 187 -6.70 -3.26 0.24
CA LEU A 187 -6.38 -4.61 0.71
C LEU A 187 -5.67 -4.59 2.07
N GLN A 188 -4.79 -3.62 2.30
CA GLN A 188 -4.14 -3.44 3.59
C GLN A 188 -5.15 -3.07 4.70
N ALA A 189 -6.07 -2.14 4.42
CA ALA A 189 -7.11 -1.78 5.37
C ALA A 189 -8.02 -2.98 5.68
N GLU A 190 -8.39 -3.76 4.66
CA GLU A 190 -9.19 -4.98 4.83
C GLU A 190 -8.45 -6.05 5.64
N LEU A 191 -7.15 -6.25 5.39
CA LEU A 191 -6.30 -7.14 6.18
C LEU A 191 -6.28 -6.74 7.66
N GLN A 192 -6.18 -5.45 7.94
CA GLN A 192 -6.17 -4.93 9.30
C GLN A 192 -7.52 -5.06 9.98
N GLN A 193 -8.62 -4.81 9.27
CA GLN A 193 -9.97 -5.02 9.82
C GLN A 193 -10.26 -6.50 10.10
N THR A 194 -9.69 -7.40 9.28
CA THR A 194 -10.02 -8.83 9.33
C THR A 194 -9.07 -9.62 10.26
N PHE A 195 -7.78 -9.29 10.24
CA PHE A 195 -6.73 -10.02 10.94
C PHE A 195 -5.91 -9.15 11.90
N GLY A 196 -6.09 -7.82 11.89
CA GLY A 196 -5.46 -6.94 12.86
C GLY A 196 -5.95 -7.25 14.26
N GLU A 197 -5.02 -7.28 15.21
CA GLU A 197 -5.28 -7.34 16.66
C GLU A 197 -4.82 -6.05 17.32
#